data_AF-A0A699U7C0-F1
#
_entry.id   AF-A0A699U7C0-F1
#
_cell.length_a   1.000
_cell.length_b   1.000
_cell.length_c   1.000
_cell.angle_alpha   90.00
_cell.angle_beta   90.00
_cell.angle_gamma   90.00
#
_symmetry.space_group_name_H-M   'P 1'
#
loop_
_entity.id
_entity.type
_entity.pdbx_description
1 polymer ?
#
loop_
_entity_poly.entity_id
_entity_poly.type
_entity_poly.pdbx_seq_one_letter_code
_entity_poly.pdbx_strand_id
1 'polypeptide(L)'
;AGKPLVSGAAIRLEGQLSVFDPRRAESPCYHCLYGHGSEAELTCSEAGVIGPLVGLVGSLQALEALKLLAGFGEPLVGRLLLIDALGTRFRELKGQRRAGCGVRLGCRRLVGAGRNQSFIAERVPAVRGGLRPYSLWRKDPEVHSSALRRHL
;
A
#
# COMPACT_ATOMS: atom_id res chain seq x y z
N ALA A 1 -8.45 12.73 11.80
CA ALA A 1 -7.91 11.55 12.51
C ALA A 1 -8.75 10.32 12.14
N GLY A 2 -8.17 9.11 12.09
CA GLY A 2 -8.94 7.87 11.84
C GLY A 2 -9.16 7.49 10.36
N LYS A 3 -8.40 8.05 9.43
CA LYS A 3 -8.47 7.68 7.99
C LYS A 3 -7.40 6.63 7.66
N PRO A 4 -7.69 5.64 6.80
CA PRO A 4 -6.66 4.76 6.26
C PRO A 4 -5.58 5.54 5.52
N LEU A 5 -4.37 5.01 5.57
CA LEU A 5 -3.21 5.47 4.83
C LEU A 5 -2.73 4.36 3.92
N VAL A 6 -2.65 4.64 2.63
CA VAL A 6 -1.94 3.79 1.67
C VAL A 6 -0.57 4.40 1.44
N SER A 7 0.47 3.67 1.81
CA SER A 7 1.85 4.16 1.78
C SER A 7 2.66 3.34 0.80
N GLY A 8 3.19 4.01 -0.22
CA GLY A 8 4.15 3.45 -1.16
C GLY A 8 5.44 4.25 -1.17
N ALA A 9 6.55 3.57 -1.41
CA ALA A 9 7.84 4.21 -1.61
C ALA A 9 8.67 3.40 -2.62
N ALA A 10 9.59 4.09 -3.29
CA ALA A 10 10.53 3.47 -4.22
C ALA A 10 11.89 4.18 -4.16
N ILE A 11 12.96 3.42 -4.23
CA ILE A 11 14.35 3.91 -4.27
C ILE A 11 15.20 2.94 -5.08
N ARG A 12 16.09 3.44 -5.95
CA ARG A 12 16.85 2.63 -6.90
C ARG A 12 15.93 1.72 -7.74
N LEU A 13 16.00 0.40 -7.50
CA LEU A 13 15.24 -0.68 -8.13
C LEU A 13 14.35 -1.42 -7.11
N GLU A 14 14.12 -0.83 -5.94
CA GLU A 14 13.36 -1.41 -4.84
C GLU A 14 12.10 -0.58 -4.57
N GLY A 15 10.97 -1.25 -4.41
CA GLY A 15 9.68 -0.65 -4.07
C GLY A 15 9.07 -1.29 -2.84
N GLN A 16 8.22 -0.54 -2.15
CA GLN A 16 7.44 -1.04 -1.02
C GLN A 16 6.03 -0.47 -1.02
N LEU A 17 5.07 -1.24 -0.52
CA LEU A 17 3.66 -0.85 -0.36
C LEU A 17 3.04 -1.48 0.88
N SER A 18 2.35 -0.67 1.68
CA SER A 18 1.56 -1.15 2.81
C SER A 18 0.33 -0.28 3.04
N VAL A 19 -0.70 -0.86 3.67
CA VAL A 19 -1.90 -0.15 4.10
C VAL A 19 -1.96 -0.11 5.63
N PHE A 20 -2.16 1.09 6.18
CA PHE A 20 -2.35 1.30 7.60
C PHE A 20 -3.79 1.79 7.84
N ASP A 21 -4.61 0.95 8.47
CA ASP A 21 -6.02 1.27 8.72
C ASP A 21 -6.27 1.42 10.23
N PRO A 22 -6.32 2.66 10.78
CA PRO A 22 -6.51 2.88 12.20
C PRO A 22 -7.93 2.51 12.69
N ARG A 23 -8.85 2.17 11.78
CA ARG A 23 -10.20 1.67 12.13
C ARG A 23 -10.15 0.20 12.56
N ARG A 24 -9.05 -0.50 12.25
CA ARG A 24 -8.82 -1.91 12.58
C ARG A 24 -7.83 -2.01 13.75
N ALA A 25 -8.24 -2.68 14.83
CA ALA A 25 -7.47 -2.71 16.08
C ALA A 25 -6.12 -3.46 15.92
N GLU A 26 -6.12 -4.49 15.08
CA GLU A 26 -4.98 -5.34 14.74
C GLU A 26 -4.02 -4.67 13.74
N SER A 27 -4.44 -3.61 13.06
CA SER A 27 -3.57 -2.93 12.09
C SER A 27 -2.33 -2.38 12.80
N PRO A 28 -1.11 -2.69 12.30
CA PRO A 28 0.06 -1.92 12.69
C PRO A 28 -0.12 -0.47 12.24
N CYS A 29 0.56 0.46 12.91
CA CYS A 29 0.70 1.81 12.42
C CYS A 29 2.04 1.95 11.68
N TYR A 30 2.18 3.01 10.89
CA TYR A 30 3.43 3.33 10.22
C TYR A 30 4.64 3.30 11.18
N HIS A 31 4.48 3.83 12.39
CA HIS A 31 5.52 3.82 13.42
C HIS A 31 5.83 2.43 13.99
N CYS A 32 4.88 1.48 13.98
CA CYS A 32 5.20 0.08 14.33
C CYS A 32 6.19 -0.53 13.33
N LEU A 33 6.13 -0.11 12.07
CA LEU A 33 6.94 -0.69 10.99
C LEU A 33 8.32 -0.01 10.90
N TYR A 34 8.37 1.32 10.98
CA TYR A 34 9.61 2.09 10.76
C TYR A 34 10.24 2.69 12.02
N GLY A 35 9.57 2.60 13.18
CA GLY A 35 10.10 3.10 14.47
C GLY A 35 10.39 4.61 14.50
N HIS A 36 11.29 5.02 15.40
CA HIS A 36 11.99 6.30 15.33
C HIS A 36 13.21 6.05 14.44
N GLY A 37 13.21 6.63 13.23
CA GLY A 37 14.16 6.27 12.17
C GLY A 37 15.62 6.32 12.63
N SER A 38 16.38 5.32 12.20
CA SER A 38 17.85 5.37 12.22
C SER A 38 18.37 6.35 11.17
N GLU A 39 19.55 6.89 11.44
CA GLU A 39 20.19 7.98 10.71
C GLU A 39 20.53 7.62 9.25
N ALA A 40 20.50 8.65 8.39
CA ALA A 40 21.08 8.72 7.05
C ALA A 40 20.72 7.57 6.08
N GLU A 41 19.49 7.58 5.57
CA GLU A 41 19.18 6.90 4.31
C GLU A 41 19.18 7.92 3.16
N LEU A 42 19.78 7.53 2.04
CA LEU A 42 19.88 8.36 0.83
C LEU A 42 18.49 8.71 0.31
N THR A 43 18.30 9.97 -0.04
CA THR A 43 17.10 10.44 -0.74
C THR A 43 17.04 9.87 -2.16
N CYS A 44 15.87 9.86 -2.80
CA CYS A 44 15.77 9.52 -4.23
C CYS A 44 16.57 10.50 -5.11
N SER A 45 16.81 11.73 -4.66
CA SER A 45 17.71 12.69 -5.32
C SER A 45 19.18 12.31 -5.23
N GLU A 46 19.58 11.55 -4.20
CA GLU A 46 20.96 11.09 -4.01
C GLU A 46 21.20 9.68 -4.57
N ALA A 47 20.25 8.77 -4.41
CA ALA A 47 20.36 7.37 -4.84
C ALA A 47 19.77 7.09 -6.24
N GLY A 48 18.95 8.00 -6.77
CA GLY A 48 18.16 7.78 -7.98
C GLY A 48 16.98 6.82 -7.77
N VAL A 49 16.04 6.83 -8.72
CA VAL A 49 14.91 5.88 -8.77
C VAL A 49 14.48 5.67 -10.22
N ILE A 50 14.20 4.43 -10.62
CA ILE A 50 13.73 4.13 -11.98
C ILE A 50 12.25 4.51 -12.13
N GLY A 51 11.95 5.39 -13.09
CA GLY A 51 10.59 5.93 -13.30
C GLY A 51 9.49 4.87 -13.42
N PRO A 52 9.65 3.81 -14.24
CA PRO A 52 8.70 2.71 -14.32
C PRO A 52 8.34 2.05 -12.98
N LEU A 53 9.29 1.90 -12.05
CA LEU A 53 9.02 1.34 -10.72
C LEU A 53 8.13 2.28 -9.90
N VAL A 54 8.35 3.60 -9.99
CA VAL A 54 7.50 4.59 -9.33
C VAL A 54 6.06 4.50 -9.88
N GLY A 55 5.91 4.36 -11.19
CA GLY A 55 4.61 4.16 -11.84
C GLY A 55 3.90 2.87 -11.40
N LEU A 56 4.64 1.77 -11.26
CA LEU A 56 4.13 0.52 -10.72
C LEU A 56 3.65 0.68 -9.27
N VAL A 57 4.48 1.25 -8.40
CA VAL A 57 4.13 1.48 -6.98
C VAL A 57 2.90 2.37 -6.87
N GLY A 58 2.85 3.48 -7.60
CA GLY A 58 1.70 4.39 -7.60
C GLY A 58 0.41 3.72 -8.08
N SER A 59 0.49 2.87 -9.11
CA SER A 59 -0.66 2.10 -9.59
C SER A 59 -1.18 1.12 -8.55
N LEU A 60 -0.28 0.43 -7.84
CA LEU A 60 -0.65 -0.47 -6.75
C LEU A 60 -1.23 0.30 -5.55
N GLN A 61 -0.72 1.50 -5.25
CA GLN A 61 -1.30 2.37 -4.22
C GLN A 61 -2.74 2.77 -4.57
N ALA A 62 -2.99 3.19 -5.81
CA ALA A 62 -4.33 3.52 -6.28
C ALA A 62 -5.27 2.32 -6.18
N LEU A 63 -4.80 1.11 -6.53
CA LEU A 63 -5.58 -0.11 -6.41
C LEU A 63 -5.94 -0.42 -4.95
N GLU A 64 -5.01 -0.27 -4.00
CA GLU A 64 -5.28 -0.44 -2.57
C GLU A 64 -6.26 0.60 -2.04
N ALA A 65 -6.16 1.85 -2.51
CA ALA A 65 -7.14 2.89 -2.18
C ALA A 65 -8.53 2.51 -2.69
N LEU A 66 -8.66 2.02 -3.93
CA LEU A 66 -9.93 1.57 -4.50
C LEU A 66 -10.53 0.41 -3.70
N LYS A 67 -9.74 -0.59 -3.31
CA LYS A 67 -10.20 -1.69 -2.44
C LYS A 67 -10.80 -1.16 -1.14
N LEU A 68 -10.15 -0.17 -0.51
CA LEU A 68 -10.63 0.45 0.73
C LEU A 68 -11.91 1.27 0.53
N LEU A 69 -12.01 2.02 -0.57
CA LEU A 69 -13.14 2.90 -0.86
C LEU A 69 -14.39 2.11 -1.27
N ALA A 70 -14.22 1.10 -2.12
CA ALA A 70 -15.32 0.29 -2.65
C ALA A 70 -15.59 -0.98 -1.83
N GLY A 71 -14.76 -1.28 -0.83
CA GLY A 71 -14.98 -2.39 0.11
C GLY A 71 -14.85 -3.77 -0.54
N PHE A 72 -13.94 -3.93 -1.50
CA PHE A 72 -13.70 -5.20 -2.19
C PHE A 72 -12.28 -5.73 -1.99
N GLY A 73 -12.12 -7.04 -2.21
CA GLY A 73 -10.84 -7.72 -2.10
C GLY A 73 -10.24 -7.65 -0.69
N GLU A 74 -8.95 -7.96 -0.61
CA GLU A 74 -8.18 -7.94 0.63
C GLU A 74 -7.09 -6.88 0.54
N PRO A 75 -7.27 -5.71 1.18
CA PRO A 75 -6.22 -4.71 1.26
C PRO A 75 -4.96 -5.24 1.95
N LEU A 76 -3.81 -4.62 1.70
CA LEU A 76 -2.52 -4.94 2.34
C LEU A 76 -2.43 -4.46 3.80
N VAL A 77 -3.55 -4.44 4.53
CA VAL A 77 -3.53 -4.08 5.95
C VAL A 77 -2.75 -5.13 6.73
N GLY A 78 -1.76 -4.68 7.50
CA GLY A 78 -0.88 -5.59 8.25
C GLY A 78 0.09 -6.38 7.38
N ARG A 79 0.26 -6.01 6.11
CA ARG A 79 1.21 -6.63 5.18
C ARG A 79 2.09 -5.57 4.54
N LEU A 80 3.35 -5.93 4.30
CA LEU A 80 4.31 -5.13 3.54
C LEU A 80 4.63 -5.88 2.26
N LEU A 81 4.24 -5.31 1.13
CA LEU A 81 4.66 -5.79 -0.18
C LEU A 81 6.01 -5.16 -0.51
N LEU A 82 7.00 -6.01 -0.79
CA LEU A 82 8.32 -5.62 -1.30
C LEU A 82 8.39 -5.97 -2.78
N ILE A 83 8.95 -5.05 -3.56
CA ILE A 83 9.07 -5.13 -5.01
C ILE A 83 10.55 -5.02 -5.35
N ASP A 84 11.10 -6.07 -5.95
CA ASP A 84 12.43 -6.09 -6.52
C ASP A 84 12.30 -5.97 -8.04
N ALA A 85 12.62 -4.80 -8.60
CA ALA A 85 12.51 -4.54 -10.03
C ALA A 85 13.66 -5.19 -10.82
N LEU A 86 14.81 -5.46 -10.20
CA LEU A 86 15.94 -6.11 -10.86
C LEU A 86 15.60 -7.57 -11.17
N GLY A 87 15.04 -8.27 -10.19
CA GLY A 87 14.62 -9.66 -10.31
C GLY A 87 13.16 -9.86 -10.76
N THR A 88 12.38 -8.78 -10.88
CA THR A 88 10.92 -8.82 -11.08
C THR A 88 10.23 -9.72 -10.05
N ARG A 89 10.52 -9.52 -8.76
CA ARG A 89 9.99 -10.33 -7.66
C ARG A 89 9.09 -9.51 -6.75
N PHE A 90 8.02 -10.14 -6.29
CA PHE A 90 7.10 -9.61 -5.29
C PHE A 90 7.16 -10.49 -4.05
N ARG A 91 7.37 -9.89 -2.88
CA ARG A 91 7.44 -10.61 -1.61
C ARG A 91 6.53 -9.93 -0.60
N GLU A 92 5.66 -10.70 0.03
CA GLU A 92 4.83 -10.20 1.13
C GLU A 92 5.46 -10.57 2.48
N LEU A 93 5.57 -9.59 3.35
CA LEU A 93 5.94 -9.78 4.76
C LEU A 93 4.74 -9.43 5.64
N LYS A 94 4.51 -10.24 6.68
CA LYS A 94 3.46 -9.97 7.67
C LYS A 94 3.98 -8.96 8.69
N GLY A 95 3.34 -7.80 8.76
CA GLY A 95 3.61 -6.76 9.74
C GLY A 95 2.76 -6.97 10.99
N GLN A 96 3.38 -6.97 12.17
CA GLN A 96 2.68 -7.11 13.44
C GLN A 96 2.60 -5.78 14.19
N ARG A 97 1.48 -5.56 14.88
CA ARG A 97 1.33 -4.43 15.79
C ARG A 97 2.20 -4.65 17.03
N ARG A 98 3.08 -3.70 17.34
CA ARG A 98 3.99 -3.80 18.50
C ARG A 98 3.25 -3.60 19.83
N ALA A 99 3.51 -4.49 20.80
CA ALA A 99 3.09 -4.30 22.19
C ALA A 99 3.78 -3.05 22.77
N GLY A 100 3.04 -2.15 23.40
CA GLY A 100 3.54 -0.87 23.92
C GLY A 100 3.59 0.30 22.92
N CYS A 101 3.20 0.14 21.64
CA CYS A 101 3.20 1.28 20.71
C CYS A 101 2.28 2.41 21.21
N GLY A 102 2.88 3.57 21.54
CA GLY A 102 2.22 4.74 22.13
C GLY A 102 1.24 5.47 21.19
N VAL A 103 1.18 5.08 19.93
CA VAL A 103 0.23 5.59 18.92
C VAL A 103 -1.20 5.02 19.13
N ARG A 104 -1.55 4.71 20.39
CA ARG A 104 -2.70 3.86 20.75
C ARG A 104 -4.02 4.58 20.99
N LEU A 105 -4.04 5.91 20.98
CA LEU A 105 -5.26 6.71 21.12
C LEU A 105 -5.23 7.80 20.06
N GLY A 106 -6.14 7.72 19.08
CA GLY A 106 -6.45 8.71 18.04
C GLY A 106 -5.34 9.69 17.65
N CYS A 107 -4.79 9.54 16.44
CA CYS A 107 -3.84 10.47 15.80
C CYS A 107 -4.25 11.97 15.94
N ARG A 108 -3.87 12.57 17.08
CA ARG A 108 -3.79 14.00 17.34
C ARG A 108 -2.32 14.28 17.63
N ARG A 109 -1.64 14.68 16.55
CA ARG A 109 -0.47 15.55 16.55
C ARG A 109 0.73 15.05 17.36
N LEU A 110 1.67 14.42 16.66
CA LEU A 110 3.09 14.69 16.89
C LEU A 110 3.73 15.06 15.56
N VAL A 111 4.19 16.30 15.53
CA VAL A 111 4.99 16.94 14.48
C VAL A 111 6.39 16.37 14.60
N GLY A 112 6.98 15.95 13.47
CA GLY A 112 8.36 15.46 13.42
C GLY A 112 8.54 14.34 12.39
N ALA A 113 8.06 14.52 11.17
CA ALA A 113 8.36 13.61 10.06
C ALA A 113 9.77 13.93 9.52
N GLY A 114 10.72 13.02 9.72
CA GLY A 114 12.01 13.01 9.02
C GLY A 114 11.79 12.88 7.51
N ARG A 115 12.57 13.63 6.73
CA ARG A 115 12.17 14.18 5.42
C ARG A 115 12.66 13.43 4.17
N ASN A 116 13.26 12.25 4.25
CA ASN A 116 14.18 11.83 3.19
C ASN A 116 13.93 10.45 2.53
N GLN A 117 12.70 9.93 2.51
CA GLN A 117 12.29 8.96 1.48
C GLN A 117 11.21 9.63 0.63
N SER A 118 11.24 9.49 -0.70
CA SER A 118 10.18 10.01 -1.57
C SER A 118 8.93 9.15 -1.37
N PHE A 119 8.24 9.40 -0.26
CA PHE A 119 6.98 8.78 0.07
C PHE A 119 5.89 9.38 -0.80
N ILE A 120 5.19 8.51 -1.51
CA ILE A 120 3.85 8.83 -1.96
C ILE A 120 2.95 8.30 -0.84
N ALA A 121 2.48 9.18 0.04
CA ALA A 121 1.61 8.81 1.15
C ALA A 121 0.22 9.41 0.90
N GLU A 122 -0.74 8.56 0.54
CA GLU A 122 -2.08 9.02 0.21
C GLU A 122 -3.09 8.66 1.31
N ARG A 123 -3.74 9.69 1.86
CA ARG A 123 -4.81 9.51 2.83
C ARG A 123 -6.10 9.21 2.08
N VAL A 124 -6.65 8.03 2.32
CA VAL A 124 -7.92 7.63 1.73
C VAL A 124 -9.05 8.45 2.38
N PRO A 125 -9.89 9.15 1.61
CA PRO A 125 -11.02 9.89 2.15
C PRO A 125 -12.00 8.95 2.85
N ALA A 126 -12.72 9.47 3.85
CA ALA A 126 -13.77 8.71 4.50
C ALA A 126 -14.99 8.66 3.57
N VAL A 127 -15.30 7.49 3.02
CA VAL A 127 -16.51 7.30 2.21
C VAL A 127 -17.71 7.31 3.14
N ARG A 128 -18.60 8.29 2.97
CA ARG A 128 -19.96 8.26 3.54
C ARG A 128 -20.91 7.84 2.43
N GLY A 129 -21.36 6.58 2.47
CA GLY A 129 -22.28 6.01 1.48
C GLY A 129 -21.68 4.77 0.80
N GLY A 130 -22.30 3.62 1.02
CA GLY A 130 -21.84 2.34 0.46
C GLY A 130 -21.91 2.33 -1.06
N LEU A 131 -20.77 2.19 -1.71
CA LEU A 131 -20.72 1.79 -3.12
C LEU A 131 -21.24 0.34 -3.19
N ARG A 132 -22.24 0.11 -4.05
CA ARG A 132 -22.84 -1.22 -4.22
C ARG A 132 -21.80 -2.19 -4.79
N PRO A 133 -21.68 -3.42 -4.26
CA PRO A 133 -20.64 -4.35 -4.69
C PRO A 133 -20.91 -4.90 -6.10
N TYR A 134 -20.00 -4.62 -7.03
CA TYR A 134 -19.33 -5.55 -7.95
C TYR A 134 -20.11 -6.70 -8.62
N SER A 135 -21.40 -6.55 -8.95
CA SER A 135 -22.16 -7.56 -9.70
C SER A 135 -21.73 -7.75 -11.17
N LEU A 136 -20.73 -7.01 -11.65
CA LEU A 136 -20.33 -6.98 -13.07
C LEU A 136 -19.06 -7.79 -13.43
N TRP A 137 -18.35 -8.36 -12.45
CA TRP A 137 -17.07 -9.07 -12.66
C TRP A 137 -17.06 -10.47 -12.04
N ARG A 138 -18.23 -11.09 -11.89
CA ARG A 138 -18.28 -12.53 -11.63
C ARG A 138 -17.71 -13.21 -12.89
N LYS A 139 -16.57 -13.88 -12.76
CA LYS A 139 -15.98 -14.70 -13.82
C LYS A 139 -17.06 -15.67 -14.33
N ASP A 140 -17.59 -15.44 -15.52
CA ASP A 140 -18.27 -16.49 -16.26
C ASP A 140 -17.21 -17.49 -16.73
N PRO A 141 -17.24 -18.76 -16.30
CA PRO A 141 -16.26 -19.76 -16.70
C PRO A 141 -16.37 -20.16 -18.19
N GLU A 142 -17.39 -19.70 -18.93
CA GLU A 142 -17.60 -20.07 -20.34
C GLU A 142 -16.80 -19.24 -21.36
N VAL A 143 -16.24 -18.08 -20.99
CA VAL A 143 -15.61 -17.17 -21.98
C VAL A 143 -14.18 -17.60 -22.36
N HIS A 144 -13.61 -18.65 -21.73
CA HIS A 144 -12.25 -19.12 -22.02
C HIS A 144 -12.12 -20.07 -23.22
N SER A 145 -13.22 -20.56 -23.81
CA SER A 145 -13.19 -21.56 -24.89
C SER A 145 -13.38 -20.98 -26.31
N SER A 146 -13.96 -19.78 -26.43
CA SER A 146 -14.33 -19.20 -27.73
C SER A 146 -13.25 -18.33 -28.39
N ALA A 147 -12.21 -17.91 -27.66
CA ALA A 147 -11.15 -17.05 -28.18
C ALA A 147 -9.99 -17.80 -28.85
N LEU A 148 -9.86 -19.12 -28.64
CA LEU A 148 -8.76 -19.93 -29.20
C LEU A 148 -9.12 -20.73 -30.47
N ARG A 149 -10.35 -20.61 -30.97
CA ARG A 149 -10.85 -21.34 -32.17
C ARG A 149 -11.07 -20.48 -33.42
N ARG A 150 -10.57 -19.24 -33.45
CA ARG A 150 -10.66 -18.39 -34.65
C ARG A 150 -9.36 -18.20 -35.42
N HIS A 151 -8.23 -18.73 -34.95
CA HIS A 151 -6.91 -18.56 -35.61
C HIS A 151 -6.12 -19.88 -35.76
N LEU A 152 -6.82 -21.00 -35.97
CA LEU A 152 -6.33 -22.21 -36.63
C LEU A 152 -7.42 -22.67 -37.60
#